data_AF-A0AAE0NYB7-F1
#
_entry.id   AF-A0AAE0NYB7-F1
#
_cell.length_a   1.000
_cell.length_b   1.000
_cell.length_c   1.000
_cell.angle_alpha   90.00
_cell.angle_beta   90.00
_cell.angle_gamma   90.00
#
_symmetry.space_group_name_H-M   'P 1'
#
loop_
_entity.id
_entity.type
_entity.pdbx_description
1 polymer ?
#
loop_
_entity_poly.entity_id
_entity_poly.type
_entity_poly.pdbx_seq_one_letter_code
_entity_poly.pdbx_strand_id
1 'polypeptide(L)'
;MHCLQSLFPLLAAASHLVSAAPNNNARAGDVVQLASPPMITETVPAFTSTVTTVTKAGHYTLAAPGCIIPILCGLQGPIFFAPAPTVTTVIIVIPKETTYPCATPTTFIKPSWDTDCGCTKTKTFWWTPRPCYPVVDATISVTTTTETLACLTEISTTTETSTSTSETSTSTSSSATPEPTLTCDKYGYLSQNTNLYRVDLQTGANTRITNTLSGETNAIGYNVLDNFLYGRQAAAGGAFNLVRISAAGTRTIIRKLDAGVTGNVGDIDTQGNYWLSAGGKGWWRIDLVPGSITYGQVLEKGTANALGYNIADWVYIPSGGRFLWAVGNQTPGPARTATLLKFNMDTKVWTKVRDYANVPKSTWGAQYGIDIPQGVLYASDNTSGEIWKFPIDGSAATKVTNGPKSGQNDGARCVLAPAA
;
A
#
# COMPACT_ATOMS: atom_id res chain seq x y z
N MET A 1 -13.88 -2.12 -32.81
CA MET A 1 -12.95 -1.12 -32.28
C MET A 1 -11.66 -1.83 -31.91
N HIS A 2 -10.63 -1.72 -32.75
CA HIS A 2 -9.30 -2.26 -32.46
C HIS A 2 -8.51 -1.17 -31.72
N CYS A 3 -8.22 -1.38 -30.45
CA CYS A 3 -7.24 -0.56 -29.73
C CYS A 3 -5.84 -1.11 -30.03
N LEU A 4 -5.04 -0.31 -30.73
CA LEU A 4 -3.61 -0.52 -30.91
C LEU A 4 -2.95 -0.42 -29.53
N GLN A 5 -2.46 -1.53 -29.00
CA GLN A 5 -1.58 -1.56 -27.83
C GLN A 5 -0.15 -1.25 -28.28
N SER A 6 0.36 -0.06 -27.93
CA SER A 6 1.81 0.13 -27.85
C SER A 6 2.29 -0.48 -26.54
N LEU A 7 2.93 -1.65 -26.60
CA LEU A 7 3.66 -2.24 -25.49
C LEU A 7 4.78 -1.27 -25.06
N PHE A 8 4.69 -0.73 -23.84
CA PHE A 8 5.85 -0.23 -23.12
C PHE A 8 6.34 -1.32 -22.16
N PRO A 9 7.65 -1.56 -22.04
CA PRO A 9 8.17 -2.56 -21.11
C PRO A 9 7.85 -2.13 -19.66
N LEU A 10 7.33 -3.07 -18.86
CA LEU A 10 7.27 -2.89 -17.40
C LEU A 10 8.68 -2.62 -16.89
N LEU A 11 8.94 -1.41 -16.38
CA LEU A 11 10.12 -1.18 -15.54
C LEU A 11 9.85 -1.87 -14.19
N ALA A 12 10.60 -2.95 -13.93
CA ALA A 12 10.65 -3.55 -12.61
C ALA A 12 11.26 -2.56 -11.60
N ALA A 13 10.77 -2.58 -10.36
CA ALA A 13 11.45 -1.89 -9.26
C ALA A 13 12.88 -2.42 -9.16
N ALA A 14 13.85 -1.52 -9.21
CA ALA A 14 15.27 -1.86 -9.15
C ALA A 14 15.91 -1.07 -8.01
N SER A 15 16.64 -1.78 -7.16
CA SER A 15 17.46 -1.20 -6.10
C SER A 15 18.92 -1.23 -6.54
N HIS A 16 19.58 -0.07 -6.51
CA HIS A 16 20.99 0.05 -6.88
C HIS A 16 21.74 0.85 -5.81
N LEU A 17 22.93 0.39 -5.43
CA LEU A 17 23.76 1.04 -4.40
C LEU A 17 24.60 2.17 -5.01
N VAL A 18 24.38 3.40 -4.54
CA VAL A 18 25.18 4.57 -4.91
C VAL A 18 26.31 4.74 -3.89
N SER A 19 27.52 4.41 -4.36
CA SER A 19 28.85 4.82 -3.85
C SER A 19 29.00 5.20 -2.36
N ALA A 20 29.84 4.45 -1.63
CA ALA A 20 30.60 4.96 -0.48
C ALA A 20 32.09 5.01 -0.85
N ALA A 21 32.75 6.15 -0.64
CA ALA A 21 34.15 6.34 -0.99
C ALA A 21 35.06 5.45 -0.11
N PRO A 22 35.89 4.55 -0.70
CA PRO A 22 36.81 3.73 0.07
C PRO A 22 38.05 4.52 0.52
N ASN A 23 38.64 4.15 1.66
CA ASN A 23 40.00 4.55 2.00
C ASN A 23 40.95 3.98 0.94
N ASN A 24 41.72 4.83 0.27
CA ASN A 24 42.43 4.57 -1.00
C ASN A 24 43.62 3.56 -0.95
N ASN A 25 43.75 2.71 0.07
CA ASN A 25 44.95 1.87 0.25
C ASN A 25 44.73 0.35 0.19
N ALA A 26 43.56 -0.16 -0.24
CA ALA A 26 43.29 -1.61 -0.30
C ALA A 26 43.51 -2.22 -1.71
N ARG A 27 44.23 -3.35 -1.79
CA ARG A 27 44.54 -4.08 -3.04
C ARG A 27 43.32 -4.85 -3.58
N ALA A 28 43.41 -5.32 -4.83
CA ALA A 28 42.37 -6.12 -5.47
C ALA A 28 42.34 -7.55 -4.89
N GLY A 29 41.16 -8.00 -4.44
CA GLY A 29 40.97 -9.25 -3.68
C GLY A 29 40.74 -9.04 -2.18
N ASP A 30 40.94 -7.82 -1.67
CA ASP A 30 40.75 -7.50 -0.26
C ASP A 30 39.26 -7.37 0.11
N VAL A 31 38.97 -7.69 1.36
CA VAL A 31 37.68 -7.43 2.01
C VAL A 31 37.73 -6.06 2.67
N VAL A 32 37.00 -5.09 2.12
CA VAL A 32 37.05 -3.68 2.56
C VAL A 32 35.87 -3.37 3.49
N GLN A 33 36.16 -3.01 4.74
CA GLN A 33 35.15 -2.56 5.69
C GLN A 33 34.80 -1.08 5.45
N LEU A 34 33.52 -0.77 5.25
CA LEU A 34 33.07 0.61 5.07
C LEU A 34 33.00 1.35 6.42
N ALA A 35 33.41 2.62 6.43
CA ALA A 35 33.37 3.48 7.63
C ALA A 35 31.97 4.04 7.94
N SER A 36 31.11 4.13 6.93
CA SER A 36 29.75 4.69 7.00
C SER A 36 28.76 3.74 6.32
N PRO A 37 27.46 3.76 6.70
CA PRO A 37 26.46 2.92 6.05
C PRO A 37 26.40 3.21 4.53
N PRO A 38 26.40 2.18 3.68
CA PRO A 38 26.15 2.38 2.26
C PRO A 38 24.73 2.90 2.02
N MET A 39 24.54 3.69 0.97
CA MET A 39 23.23 4.22 0.58
C MET A 39 22.57 3.30 -0.45
N ILE A 40 21.31 2.93 -0.19
CA ILE A 40 20.45 2.22 -1.14
C ILE A 40 19.59 3.25 -1.85
N THR A 41 19.63 3.27 -3.18
CA THR A 41 18.65 3.99 -3.99
C THR A 41 17.61 3.00 -4.48
N GLU A 42 16.39 3.17 -4.00
CA GLU A 42 15.22 2.41 -4.43
C GLU A 42 14.49 3.20 -5.51
N THR A 43 14.36 2.61 -6.69
CA THR A 43 13.60 3.21 -7.80
C THR A 43 12.23 2.56 -7.85
N VAL A 44 11.21 3.29 -7.42
CA VAL A 44 9.80 2.85 -7.54
C VAL A 44 9.12 3.59 -8.69
N PRO A 45 8.38 2.89 -9.56
CA PRO A 45 7.59 3.58 -10.59
C PRO A 45 6.47 4.39 -9.92
N ALA A 46 6.44 5.70 -10.16
CA ALA A 46 5.34 6.56 -9.78
C ALA A 46 4.43 6.79 -10.98
N PHE A 47 3.13 6.57 -10.78
CA PHE A 47 2.12 6.68 -11.83
C PHE A 47 1.38 8.02 -11.67
N THR A 48 1.31 8.81 -12.73
CA THR A 48 0.43 9.98 -12.80
C THR A 48 -0.45 9.84 -14.03
N SER A 49 -1.76 9.83 -13.84
CA SER A 49 -2.72 9.81 -14.95
C SER A 49 -3.32 11.19 -15.19
N THR A 50 -3.34 11.64 -16.43
CA THR A 50 -4.05 12.86 -16.84
C THR A 50 -5.08 12.49 -17.91
N VAL A 51 -6.33 12.89 -17.70
CA VAL A 51 -7.40 12.72 -18.70
C VAL A 51 -7.38 13.93 -19.63
N THR A 52 -7.30 13.70 -20.94
CA THR A 52 -7.32 14.77 -21.94
C THR A 52 -8.39 14.48 -22.99
N THR A 53 -9.28 15.44 -23.19
CA THR A 53 -10.32 15.35 -24.23
C THR A 53 -9.75 15.84 -25.55
N VAL A 54 -9.68 14.94 -26.53
CA VAL A 54 -9.25 15.26 -27.89
C VAL A 54 -10.48 15.59 -28.72
N THR A 55 -10.64 16.86 -29.08
CA THR A 55 -11.87 17.37 -29.73
C THR A 55 -11.87 17.25 -31.26
N LYS A 56 -10.76 16.88 -31.87
CA LYS A 56 -10.61 16.72 -33.33
C LYS A 56 -9.80 15.46 -33.67
N ALA A 57 -10.00 14.89 -34.86
CA ALA A 57 -9.11 13.84 -35.34
C ALA A 57 -7.72 14.41 -35.68
N GLY A 58 -6.64 13.69 -35.40
CA GLY A 58 -5.29 14.15 -35.70
C GLY A 58 -4.16 13.40 -34.97
N HIS A 59 -2.93 13.81 -35.25
CA HIS A 59 -1.73 13.37 -34.54
C HIS A 59 -1.40 14.35 -33.42
N TYR A 60 -1.12 13.82 -32.23
CA TYR A 60 -0.81 14.60 -31.03
C TYR A 60 0.55 14.16 -30.49
N THR A 61 1.42 15.12 -30.20
CA THR A 61 2.72 14.87 -29.57
C THR A 61 2.56 15.05 -28.06
N LEU A 62 2.87 14.02 -27.30
CA LEU A 62 2.86 14.10 -25.83
C LEU A 62 4.13 14.81 -25.34
N ALA A 63 4.01 15.68 -24.35
CA ALA A 63 5.17 16.30 -23.71
C ALA A 63 5.97 15.22 -22.94
N ALA A 64 7.30 15.30 -23.00
CA ALA A 64 8.15 14.43 -22.19
C ALA A 64 7.92 14.69 -20.68
N PRO A 65 8.03 13.66 -19.81
CA PRO A 65 7.82 13.83 -18.37
C PRO A 65 8.76 14.92 -17.82
N GLY A 66 8.19 15.96 -17.18
CA GLY A 66 8.94 17.06 -16.57
C GLY A 66 9.11 18.34 -17.42
N CYS A 67 8.62 18.40 -18.65
CA CYS A 67 8.71 19.61 -19.49
C CYS A 67 7.31 20.20 -19.79
N ILE A 68 7.07 21.44 -19.34
CA ILE A 68 5.77 22.14 -19.48
C ILE A 68 5.60 22.73 -20.91
N ILE A 69 6.70 22.85 -21.68
CA ILE A 69 6.71 23.44 -23.03
C ILE A 69 7.53 22.56 -24.00
N PRO A 70 6.89 21.84 -24.94
CA PRO A 70 7.54 20.89 -25.84
C PRO A 70 8.65 21.48 -26.74
N ILE A 71 8.61 22.79 -27.00
CA ILE A 71 9.48 23.45 -27.99
C ILE A 71 10.89 23.75 -27.42
N LEU A 72 11.05 23.86 -26.09
CA LEU A 72 12.35 24.21 -25.48
C LEU A 72 13.25 23.00 -25.16
N CYS A 73 12.70 21.79 -25.03
CA CYS A 73 13.43 20.63 -24.52
C CYS A 73 14.06 19.73 -25.61
N GLY A 74 13.86 20.01 -26.90
CA GLY A 74 14.50 19.27 -28.02
C GLY A 74 14.16 17.78 -28.15
N LEU A 75 13.34 17.23 -27.25
CA LEU A 75 12.94 15.82 -27.21
C LEU A 75 11.46 15.71 -27.61
N GLN A 76 11.20 15.16 -28.79
CA GLN A 76 9.84 14.81 -29.22
C GLN A 76 9.37 13.60 -28.41
N GLY A 77 8.34 13.79 -27.58
CA GLY A 77 7.68 12.69 -26.90
C GLY A 77 6.85 11.82 -27.88
N PRO A 78 6.27 10.71 -27.39
CA PRO A 78 5.55 9.77 -28.24
C PRO A 78 4.36 10.43 -28.95
N ILE A 79 4.17 10.08 -30.23
CA ILE A 79 3.06 10.56 -31.06
C ILE A 79 1.90 9.59 -30.95
N PHE A 80 0.72 10.10 -30.61
CA PHE A 80 -0.53 9.35 -30.59
C PHE A 80 -1.47 9.83 -31.70
N PHE A 81 -2.18 8.90 -32.36
CA PHE A 81 -3.15 9.20 -33.41
C PHE A 81 -4.58 8.99 -32.93
N ALA A 82 -5.41 10.02 -33.02
CA ALA A 82 -6.84 9.96 -32.73
C ALA A 82 -7.65 9.99 -34.05
N PRO A 83 -8.34 8.90 -34.44
CA PRO A 83 -9.08 8.85 -35.71
C PRO A 83 -10.42 9.63 -35.68
N ALA A 84 -10.92 10.00 -34.50
CA ALA A 84 -12.15 10.76 -34.28
C ALA A 84 -12.07 11.49 -32.92
N PRO A 85 -12.97 12.46 -32.62
CA PRO A 85 -13.04 13.07 -31.29
C PRO A 85 -13.20 12.00 -30.20
N THR A 86 -12.23 11.93 -29.29
CA THR A 86 -12.12 10.82 -28.31
C THR A 86 -11.62 11.37 -26.98
N VAL A 87 -12.20 10.89 -25.88
CA VAL A 87 -11.67 11.13 -24.53
C VAL A 87 -10.56 10.10 -24.29
N THR A 88 -9.33 10.55 -24.07
CA THR A 88 -8.17 9.67 -23.90
C THR A 88 -7.52 9.92 -22.55
N THR A 89 -7.18 8.85 -21.83
CA THR A 89 -6.40 8.92 -20.59
C THR A 89 -4.94 8.67 -20.90
N VAL A 90 -4.08 9.62 -20.57
CA VAL A 90 -2.62 9.49 -20.69
C VAL A 90 -2.06 9.11 -19.33
N ILE A 91 -1.38 7.97 -19.23
CA ILE A 91 -0.68 7.54 -18.02
C ILE A 91 0.81 7.81 -18.22
N ILE A 92 1.36 8.68 -17.38
CA ILE A 92 2.79 9.00 -17.34
C ILE A 92 3.40 8.20 -16.18
N VAL A 93 4.40 7.39 -16.49
CA VAL A 93 5.19 6.67 -15.48
C VAL A 93 6.50 7.42 -15.30
N ILE A 94 6.72 7.96 -14.10
CA ILE A 94 7.95 8.65 -13.74
C ILE A 94 8.64 7.81 -12.66
N PRO A 95 9.91 7.40 -12.84
CA PRO A 95 10.64 6.73 -11.77
C PRO A 95 10.82 7.71 -10.60
N LYS A 96 10.43 7.30 -9.40
CA LYS A 96 10.71 8.01 -8.16
C LYS A 96 11.83 7.28 -7.44
N GLU A 97 12.96 7.97 -7.29
CA GLU A 97 14.11 7.45 -6.57
C GLU A 97 14.08 7.91 -5.12
N THR A 98 14.25 6.99 -4.18
CA THR A 98 14.42 7.30 -2.75
C THR A 98 15.74 6.72 -2.29
N THR A 99 16.58 7.53 -1.66
CA THR A 99 17.92 7.09 -1.21
C THR A 99 18.00 7.12 0.31
N TYR A 100 18.34 5.98 0.94
CA TYR A 100 18.43 5.84 2.39
C TYR A 100 19.63 4.99 2.84
N PRO A 101 20.18 5.21 4.05
CA PRO A 101 21.32 4.44 4.56
C PRO A 101 20.92 3.01 4.94
N CYS A 102 21.79 2.04 4.68
CA CYS A 102 21.61 0.65 5.12
C CYS A 102 21.51 0.55 6.65
N ALA A 103 20.50 -0.17 7.15
CA ALA A 103 20.27 -0.39 8.58
C ALA A 103 20.77 -1.75 9.09
N THR A 104 21.16 -2.66 8.19
CA THR A 104 21.58 -4.04 8.51
C THR A 104 22.96 -4.36 7.94
N PRO A 105 23.68 -5.36 8.51
CA PRO A 105 24.95 -5.82 7.94
C PRO A 105 24.79 -6.17 6.46
N THR A 106 25.61 -5.57 5.61
CA THR A 106 25.50 -5.72 4.15
C THR A 106 26.86 -6.05 3.56
N THR A 107 26.92 -7.05 2.67
CA THR A 107 28.12 -7.42 1.91
C THR A 107 27.80 -7.33 0.42
N PHE A 108 28.69 -6.74 -0.38
CA PHE A 108 28.51 -6.65 -1.83
C PHE A 108 29.85 -6.69 -2.58
N ILE A 109 29.78 -7.06 -3.85
CA ILE A 109 30.95 -7.26 -4.71
C ILE A 109 30.90 -6.24 -5.84
N LYS A 110 31.99 -5.50 -6.08
CA LYS A 110 32.15 -4.64 -7.26
C LYS A 110 33.38 -5.02 -8.08
N PRO A 111 33.30 -4.97 -9.42
CA PRO A 111 34.48 -5.11 -10.26
C PRO A 111 35.41 -3.90 -10.06
N SER A 112 36.69 -4.15 -9.96
CA SER A 112 37.75 -3.14 -9.95
C SER A 112 38.86 -3.55 -10.89
N TRP A 113 39.36 -2.59 -11.66
CA TRP A 113 40.52 -2.79 -12.52
C TRP A 113 41.79 -2.91 -11.68
N ASP A 114 42.56 -3.98 -11.90
CA ASP A 114 43.84 -4.22 -11.23
C ASP A 114 44.98 -3.96 -12.22
N THR A 115 45.76 -2.91 -11.94
CA THR A 115 46.86 -2.45 -12.79
C THR A 115 48.04 -3.41 -12.84
N ASP A 116 48.20 -4.29 -11.83
CA ASP A 116 49.34 -5.21 -11.75
C ASP A 116 49.13 -6.44 -12.66
N CYS A 117 47.88 -6.86 -12.88
CA CYS A 117 47.55 -7.97 -13.79
C CYS A 117 46.94 -7.53 -15.13
N GLY A 118 46.58 -6.25 -15.30
CA GLY A 118 45.84 -5.77 -16.47
C GLY A 118 44.48 -6.43 -16.64
N CYS A 119 43.82 -6.78 -15.54
CA CYS A 119 42.62 -7.61 -15.51
C CYS A 119 41.56 -7.07 -14.55
N THR A 120 40.27 -7.34 -14.83
CA THR A 120 39.18 -6.98 -13.92
C THR A 120 39.04 -8.02 -12.82
N LYS A 121 39.27 -7.62 -11.57
CA LYS A 121 39.03 -8.47 -10.38
C LYS A 121 37.84 -7.96 -9.58
N THR A 122 37.28 -8.82 -8.74
CA THR A 122 36.19 -8.47 -7.81
C THR A 122 36.74 -8.03 -6.45
N LYS A 123 36.21 -6.92 -5.93
CA LYS A 123 36.42 -6.48 -4.53
C LYS A 123 35.15 -6.69 -3.72
N THR A 124 35.30 -7.22 -2.51
CA THR A 124 34.19 -7.44 -1.58
C THR A 124 34.19 -6.31 -0.55
N PHE A 125 33.06 -5.61 -0.45
CA PHE A 125 32.82 -4.58 0.54
C PHE A 125 31.84 -5.13 1.57
N TRP A 126 32.08 -4.83 2.84
CA TRP A 126 31.17 -5.20 3.91
C TRP A 126 31.01 -4.03 4.88
N TRP A 127 29.81 -3.90 5.43
CA TRP A 127 29.50 -2.95 6.47
C TRP A 127 28.68 -3.63 7.55
N THR A 128 29.01 -3.34 8.81
CA THR A 128 28.25 -3.76 9.98
C THR A 128 27.84 -2.51 10.75
N PRO A 129 26.58 -2.38 11.21
CA PRO A 129 26.20 -1.31 12.11
C PRO A 129 27.09 -1.36 13.34
N ARG A 130 27.68 -0.22 13.74
CA ARG A 130 28.36 -0.16 15.03
C ARG A 130 27.32 -0.44 16.12
N PRO A 131 27.63 -1.24 17.15
CA PRO A 131 26.73 -1.38 18.29
C PRO A 131 26.42 0.01 18.85
N CYS A 132 25.14 0.32 19.01
CA CYS A 132 24.67 1.62 19.44
C CYS A 132 25.25 1.96 20.83
N TYR A 133 26.35 2.69 20.87
CA TYR A 133 26.66 3.55 22.00
C TYR A 133 25.87 4.84 21.79
N PRO A 134 25.23 5.39 22.83
CA PRO A 134 24.47 6.62 22.71
C PRO A 134 25.44 7.77 22.39
N VAL A 135 25.54 8.13 21.11
CA VAL A 135 26.08 9.42 20.69
C VAL A 135 24.89 10.36 20.62
N VAL A 136 24.87 11.32 21.54
CA VAL A 136 23.93 12.44 21.52
C VAL A 136 24.42 13.36 20.41
N ASP A 137 23.71 13.43 19.29
CA ASP A 137 23.96 14.44 18.27
C ASP A 137 22.71 15.29 18.02
N ALA A 138 23.01 16.56 17.79
CA ALA A 138 22.14 17.72 17.95
C ALA A 138 20.99 17.79 16.94
N THR A 139 19.84 18.23 17.45
CA THR A 139 18.67 18.63 16.66
C THR A 139 18.98 19.87 15.83
N ILE A 140 19.02 19.73 14.50
CA ILE A 140 18.94 20.85 13.57
C ILE A 140 17.46 21.10 13.27
N SER A 141 16.92 22.22 13.75
CA SER A 141 15.59 22.70 13.42
C SER A 141 15.67 23.60 12.18
N VAL A 142 14.96 23.26 11.12
CA VAL A 142 14.76 24.14 9.95
C VAL A 142 13.36 24.76 10.06
N THR A 143 13.31 26.07 10.27
CA THR A 143 12.08 26.86 10.21
C THR A 143 11.99 27.51 8.83
N THR A 144 10.88 27.30 8.14
CA THR A 144 10.59 28.00 6.87
C THR A 144 9.45 28.98 7.14
N THR A 145 9.73 30.27 7.04
CA THR A 145 8.76 31.36 7.11
C THR A 145 8.35 31.75 5.69
N THR A 146 7.05 31.90 5.46
CA THR A 146 6.52 32.52 4.23
C THR A 146 5.66 33.71 4.63
N GLU A 147 6.17 34.92 4.43
CA GLU A 147 5.37 36.15 4.28
C GLU A 147 5.36 36.50 2.78
N THR A 148 4.25 36.88 2.16
CA THR A 148 3.66 38.23 2.03
C THR A 148 2.65 38.11 0.85
N LEU A 149 1.73 39.02 0.48
CA LEU A 149 1.46 40.43 0.75
C LEU A 149 -0.03 40.70 0.38
N ALA A 150 -0.56 41.81 0.87
CA ALA A 150 -1.96 42.20 0.88
C ALA A 150 -2.54 42.75 -0.45
N CYS A 151 -3.87 42.89 -0.40
CA CYS A 151 -4.72 43.93 -1.00
C CYS A 151 -5.20 43.73 -2.44
N LEU A 152 -6.52 43.49 -2.57
CA LEU A 152 -7.41 44.31 -3.39
C LEU A 152 -8.77 44.42 -2.69
N THR A 153 -9.12 45.65 -2.32
CA THR A 153 -10.48 46.17 -2.09
C THR A 153 -11.30 46.11 -3.38
N GLU A 154 -12.56 45.65 -3.31
CA GLU A 154 -13.71 46.46 -3.72
C GLU A 154 -15.07 45.83 -3.32
N ILE A 155 -15.80 46.65 -2.57
CA ILE A 155 -17.25 46.85 -2.45
C ILE A 155 -18.14 45.96 -3.35
N SER A 156 -19.15 45.34 -2.74
CA SER A 156 -20.41 45.04 -3.45
C SER A 156 -21.62 45.44 -2.61
N THR A 157 -22.30 46.42 -3.19
CA THR A 157 -23.57 47.02 -2.83
C THR A 157 -24.71 46.00 -2.92
N THR A 158 -25.54 45.98 -1.89
CA THR A 158 -26.85 45.32 -1.89
C THR A 158 -27.78 46.08 -2.85
N THR A 159 -28.37 45.40 -3.83
CA THR A 159 -29.57 45.90 -4.50
C THR A 159 -30.43 44.72 -4.92
N GLU A 160 -31.53 44.52 -4.20
CA GLU A 160 -32.68 43.75 -4.68
C GLU A 160 -33.35 44.54 -5.82
N THR A 161 -33.71 43.89 -6.93
CA THR A 161 -34.98 44.09 -7.68
C THR A 161 -35.11 43.01 -8.76
N SER A 162 -36.36 42.61 -8.98
CA SER A 162 -36.87 41.37 -9.55
C SER A 162 -36.85 41.19 -11.08
N THR A 163 -36.95 39.91 -11.47
CA THR A 163 -37.62 39.35 -12.68
C THR A 163 -37.06 39.63 -14.08
N SER A 164 -36.60 38.56 -14.76
CA SER A 164 -37.29 37.94 -15.91
C SER A 164 -36.49 36.75 -16.46
N THR A 165 -37.23 35.79 -16.97
CA THR A 165 -36.91 34.43 -17.39
C THR A 165 -35.99 34.34 -18.61
N SER A 166 -34.99 33.44 -18.57
CA SER A 166 -34.54 32.65 -19.72
C SER A 166 -33.65 31.50 -19.24
N GLU A 167 -34.17 30.28 -19.34
CA GLU A 167 -33.47 29.04 -19.03
C GLU A 167 -32.34 28.82 -20.04
N THR A 168 -31.10 29.08 -19.60
CA THR A 168 -29.90 28.54 -20.24
C THR A 168 -29.31 27.52 -19.27
N SER A 169 -29.46 26.24 -19.58
CA SER A 169 -28.89 25.13 -18.84
C SER A 169 -27.37 25.08 -19.04
N THR A 170 -26.65 25.94 -18.32
CA THR A 170 -25.22 25.74 -18.06
C THR A 170 -25.07 24.59 -17.09
N SER A 171 -24.73 23.41 -17.62
CA SER A 171 -24.23 22.29 -16.82
C SER A 171 -22.92 22.70 -16.17
N THR A 172 -22.98 23.17 -14.93
CA THR A 172 -21.83 23.25 -14.06
C THR A 172 -21.34 21.84 -13.80
N SER A 173 -20.33 21.43 -14.57
CA SER A 173 -19.46 20.31 -14.22
C SER A 173 -18.80 20.65 -12.88
N SER A 174 -19.40 20.22 -11.78
CA SER A 174 -18.75 20.22 -10.49
C SER A 174 -17.54 19.30 -10.59
N SER A 175 -16.36 19.90 -10.68
CA SER A 175 -15.12 19.17 -10.43
C SER A 175 -15.20 18.68 -9.00
N ALA A 176 -15.58 17.42 -8.80
CA ALA A 176 -15.62 16.80 -7.49
C ALA A 176 -14.24 16.97 -6.84
N THR A 177 -14.19 17.57 -5.66
CA THR A 177 -12.97 17.67 -4.88
C THR A 177 -12.38 16.26 -4.72
N PRO A 178 -11.08 16.04 -4.99
CA PRO A 178 -10.46 14.74 -4.82
C PRO A 178 -10.70 14.22 -3.41
N GLU A 179 -11.08 12.95 -3.31
CA GLU A 179 -11.34 12.31 -2.02
C GLU A 179 -10.03 12.25 -1.21
N PRO A 180 -10.03 12.62 0.09
CA PRO A 180 -8.79 12.70 0.86
C PRO A 180 -8.18 11.31 1.06
N THR A 181 -6.91 11.15 0.72
CA THR A 181 -6.18 9.89 0.86
C THR A 181 -5.67 9.70 2.29
N LEU A 182 -5.51 8.44 2.70
CA LEU A 182 -4.85 8.09 3.95
C LEU A 182 -3.34 8.41 3.86
N THR A 183 -2.65 8.39 5.01
CA THR A 183 -1.19 8.47 5.06
C THR A 183 -0.66 7.09 5.45
N CYS A 184 0.39 6.62 4.76
CA CYS A 184 1.07 5.39 5.13
C CYS A 184 1.92 5.64 6.39
N ASP A 185 1.27 5.58 7.55
CA ASP A 185 1.85 5.86 8.85
C ASP A 185 1.74 4.66 9.79
N LYS A 186 2.24 4.83 11.03
CA LYS A 186 2.35 3.73 12.00
C LYS A 186 1.01 3.14 12.47
N TYR A 187 -0.12 3.77 12.15
CA TYR A 187 -1.41 3.41 12.73
C TYR A 187 -2.10 2.31 11.93
N GLY A 188 -2.87 1.49 12.63
CA GLY A 188 -3.83 0.57 12.02
C GLY A 188 -5.18 1.24 11.81
N TYR A 189 -5.97 0.69 10.90
CA TYR A 189 -7.36 1.02 10.67
C TYR A 189 -8.22 -0.16 11.09
N LEU A 190 -9.20 0.12 11.94
CA LEU A 190 -10.03 -0.88 12.57
C LEU A 190 -11.50 -0.60 12.24
N SER A 191 -12.11 -1.45 11.42
CA SER A 191 -13.55 -1.46 11.22
C SER A 191 -14.19 -2.17 12.40
N GLN A 192 -15.23 -1.59 13.01
CA GLN A 192 -16.03 -2.22 14.07
C GLN A 192 -17.49 -1.86 13.95
N ASN A 193 -18.33 -2.84 13.60
CA ASN A 193 -19.74 -2.62 13.29
C ASN A 193 -19.88 -1.54 12.21
N THR A 194 -20.29 -0.32 12.59
CA THR A 194 -20.38 0.85 11.71
C THR A 194 -19.31 1.90 11.96
N ASN A 195 -18.26 1.61 12.73
CA ASN A 195 -17.23 2.58 13.07
C ASN A 195 -15.92 2.27 12.35
N LEU A 196 -15.20 3.32 11.95
CA LEU A 196 -13.81 3.24 11.52
C LEU A 196 -12.98 3.92 12.59
N TYR A 197 -11.98 3.22 13.10
CA TYR A 197 -11.01 3.79 14.01
C TYR A 197 -9.63 3.82 13.36
N ARG A 198 -8.86 4.85 13.67
CA ARG A 198 -7.39 4.83 13.57
C ARG A 198 -6.86 4.42 14.93
N VAL A 199 -6.01 3.39 14.98
CA VAL A 199 -5.55 2.74 16.21
C VAL A 199 -4.03 2.74 16.25
N ASP A 200 -3.47 3.19 17.37
CA ASP A 200 -2.07 2.97 17.68
C ASP A 200 -1.93 1.57 18.27
N LEU A 201 -1.30 0.65 17.53
CA LEU A 201 -1.21 -0.76 17.90
C LEU A 201 -0.29 -1.04 19.09
N GLN A 202 0.55 -0.07 19.50
CA GLN A 202 1.42 -0.20 20.66
C GLN A 202 0.72 0.22 21.94
N THR A 203 -0.05 1.30 21.88
CA THR A 203 -0.70 1.88 23.06
C THR A 203 -2.16 1.47 23.21
N GLY A 204 -2.82 1.10 22.11
CA GLY A 204 -4.26 0.83 22.06
C GLY A 204 -5.11 2.09 21.95
N ALA A 205 -4.47 3.27 22.01
CA ALA A 205 -5.12 4.55 21.80
C ALA A 205 -5.76 4.59 20.41
N ASN A 206 -6.98 5.09 20.32
CA ASN A 206 -7.73 5.12 19.08
C ASN A 206 -8.51 6.41 18.93
N THR A 207 -8.72 6.79 17.68
CA THR A 207 -9.54 7.93 17.27
C THR A 207 -10.55 7.43 16.25
N ARG A 208 -11.83 7.72 16.47
CA ARG A 208 -12.87 7.37 15.52
C ARG A 208 -12.83 8.33 14.33
N ILE A 209 -12.66 7.79 13.13
CA ILE A 209 -12.71 8.53 11.86
C ILE A 209 -14.17 8.75 11.46
N THR A 210 -14.98 7.69 11.51
CA THR A 210 -16.41 7.75 11.20
C THR A 210 -17.20 6.72 12.01
N ASN A 211 -18.50 6.96 12.20
CA ASN A 211 -19.47 6.02 12.78
C ASN A 211 -20.57 5.61 11.78
N THR A 212 -20.43 5.99 10.51
CA THR A 212 -21.38 5.72 9.43
C THR A 212 -20.85 4.70 8.43
N LEU A 213 -19.97 3.78 8.86
CA LEU A 213 -19.69 2.58 8.08
C LEU A 213 -20.95 1.68 7.98
N SER A 214 -21.94 2.05 7.17
CA SER A 214 -23.13 1.26 6.85
C SER A 214 -22.82 -0.06 6.12
N GLY A 215 -23.70 -1.05 6.24
CA GLY A 215 -23.69 -2.30 5.45
C GLY A 215 -22.45 -3.15 5.70
N GLU A 216 -22.44 -3.97 6.75
CA GLU A 216 -21.42 -4.97 7.11
C GLU A 216 -20.10 -4.88 6.30
N THR A 217 -19.29 -3.85 6.58
CA THR A 217 -18.04 -3.65 5.86
C THR A 217 -16.93 -4.44 6.51
N ASN A 218 -16.30 -5.30 5.72
CA ASN A 218 -15.35 -6.30 6.17
C ASN A 218 -14.35 -6.59 5.04
N ALA A 219 -13.40 -7.49 5.28
CA ALA A 219 -12.26 -7.76 4.43
C ALA A 219 -11.48 -6.49 4.02
N ILE A 220 -11.30 -5.50 4.89
CA ILE A 220 -10.63 -4.25 4.57
C ILE A 220 -9.13 -4.46 4.35
N GLY A 221 -8.56 -3.76 3.37
CA GLY A 221 -7.12 -3.75 3.11
C GLY A 221 -6.65 -2.36 2.73
N TYR A 222 -5.37 -2.06 2.98
CA TYR A 222 -4.76 -0.77 2.63
C TYR A 222 -4.03 -0.88 1.30
N ASN A 223 -4.42 -0.07 0.31
CA ASN A 223 -3.74 -0.06 -0.98
C ASN A 223 -2.63 0.99 -0.98
N VAL A 224 -1.38 0.55 -1.01
CA VAL A 224 -0.20 1.44 -1.02
C VAL A 224 -0.05 2.23 -2.32
N LEU A 225 -0.76 1.85 -3.39
CA LEU A 225 -0.67 2.51 -4.70
C LEU A 225 -1.47 3.82 -4.77
N ASP A 226 -2.53 3.96 -3.96
CA ASP A 226 -3.39 5.15 -3.95
C ASP A 226 -3.72 5.66 -2.54
N ASN A 227 -3.24 4.98 -1.51
CA ASN A 227 -3.49 5.27 -0.11
C ASN A 227 -4.98 5.35 0.23
N PHE A 228 -5.78 4.44 -0.32
CA PHE A 228 -7.16 4.18 0.12
C PHE A 228 -7.27 2.85 0.86
N LEU A 229 -8.28 2.75 1.71
CA LEU A 229 -8.75 1.45 2.18
C LEU A 229 -9.74 0.90 1.16
N TYR A 230 -9.72 -0.40 0.93
CA TYR A 230 -10.76 -1.08 0.17
C TYR A 230 -11.36 -2.20 0.99
N GLY A 231 -12.60 -2.57 0.72
CA GLY A 231 -13.22 -3.68 1.41
C GLY A 231 -14.48 -4.17 0.73
N ARG A 232 -15.06 -5.19 1.33
CA ARG A 232 -16.34 -5.76 0.97
C ARG A 232 -17.45 -5.10 1.78
N GLN A 233 -18.59 -4.82 1.15
CA GLN A 233 -19.78 -4.29 1.80
C GLN A 233 -21.01 -5.13 1.47
N ALA A 234 -21.90 -5.36 2.44
CA ALA A 234 -23.20 -5.97 2.16
C ALA A 234 -24.06 -5.08 1.25
N ALA A 235 -24.73 -5.70 0.28
CA ALA A 235 -25.69 -5.05 -0.62
C ALA A 235 -27.04 -5.80 -0.58
N ALA A 236 -28.07 -5.19 -1.18
CA ALA A 236 -29.39 -5.78 -1.26
C ALA A 236 -29.38 -7.15 -1.96
N GLY A 237 -30.29 -8.04 -1.54
CA GLY A 237 -30.44 -9.37 -2.15
C GLY A 237 -29.29 -10.34 -1.87
N GLY A 238 -28.54 -10.14 -0.79
CA GLY A 238 -27.41 -11.00 -0.41
C GLY A 238 -26.17 -10.80 -1.30
N ALA A 239 -26.14 -9.75 -2.12
CA ALA A 239 -24.98 -9.38 -2.93
C ALA A 239 -23.96 -8.58 -2.12
N PHE A 240 -22.79 -8.37 -2.72
CA PHE A 240 -21.64 -7.74 -2.08
C PHE A 240 -21.14 -6.62 -3.00
N ASN A 241 -20.75 -5.47 -2.45
CA ASN A 241 -20.06 -4.41 -3.20
C ASN A 241 -18.58 -4.40 -2.82
N LEU A 242 -17.72 -4.08 -3.78
CA LEU A 242 -16.38 -3.59 -3.55
C LEU A 242 -16.47 -2.08 -3.28
N VAL A 243 -15.98 -1.66 -2.12
CA VAL A 243 -15.97 -0.25 -1.71
C VAL A 243 -14.55 0.24 -1.51
N ARG A 244 -14.35 1.52 -1.80
CA ARG A 244 -13.17 2.31 -1.43
C ARG A 244 -13.55 3.23 -0.27
N ILE A 245 -12.65 3.39 0.69
CA ILE A 245 -12.84 4.17 1.91
C ILE A 245 -11.65 5.14 2.05
N SER A 246 -11.95 6.42 2.23
CA SER A 246 -10.96 7.50 2.36
C SER A 246 -10.53 7.81 3.78
N ALA A 247 -9.59 8.75 3.91
CA ALA A 247 -9.13 9.26 5.22
C ALA A 247 -10.25 9.92 6.03
N ALA A 248 -11.27 10.46 5.37
CA ALA A 248 -12.47 10.99 6.03
C ALA A 248 -13.49 9.90 6.39
N GLY A 249 -13.23 8.64 6.04
CA GLY A 249 -14.18 7.53 6.19
C GLY A 249 -15.34 7.58 5.19
N THR A 250 -15.29 8.47 4.19
CA THR A 250 -16.23 8.49 3.08
C THR A 250 -16.07 7.20 2.27
N ARG A 251 -17.20 6.66 1.82
CA ARG A 251 -17.23 5.41 1.04
C ARG A 251 -17.72 5.65 -0.36
N THR A 252 -17.03 5.02 -1.29
CA THR A 252 -17.39 5.01 -2.71
C THR A 252 -17.54 3.57 -3.16
N ILE A 253 -18.70 3.22 -3.71
CA ILE A 253 -18.91 1.92 -4.35
C ILE A 253 -18.11 1.92 -5.65
N ILE A 254 -17.10 1.05 -5.73
CA ILE A 254 -16.30 0.87 -6.95
C ILE A 254 -17.05 -0.02 -7.92
N ARG A 255 -17.63 -1.11 -7.42
CA ARG A 255 -18.31 -2.11 -8.23
C ARG A 255 -19.20 -3.01 -7.37
N LYS A 256 -20.29 -3.53 -7.95
CA LYS A 256 -21.01 -4.67 -7.41
C LYS A 256 -20.26 -5.96 -7.75
N LEU A 257 -19.88 -6.75 -6.75
CA LEU A 257 -19.19 -8.01 -6.95
C LEU A 257 -20.10 -9.05 -7.59
N ASP A 258 -19.51 -9.91 -8.41
CA ASP A 258 -20.22 -10.99 -9.09
C ASP A 258 -20.86 -11.97 -8.08
N ALA A 259 -21.91 -12.65 -8.52
CA ALA A 259 -22.56 -13.68 -7.71
C ALA A 259 -21.54 -14.76 -7.25
N GLY A 260 -21.59 -15.10 -5.97
CA GLY A 260 -20.70 -16.09 -5.35
C GLY A 260 -19.40 -15.52 -4.77
N VAL A 261 -19.08 -14.24 -4.98
CA VAL A 261 -17.98 -13.58 -4.26
C VAL A 261 -18.47 -13.17 -2.87
N THR A 262 -18.09 -13.93 -1.84
CA THR A 262 -18.67 -13.82 -0.48
C THR A 262 -17.64 -13.63 0.62
N GLY A 263 -16.39 -13.31 0.28
CA GLY A 263 -15.32 -13.26 1.26
C GLY A 263 -15.51 -12.25 2.38
N ASN A 264 -14.95 -12.60 3.53
CA ASN A 264 -14.99 -11.86 4.81
C ASN A 264 -13.58 -11.65 5.40
N VAL A 265 -12.54 -12.04 4.66
CA VAL A 265 -11.12 -12.00 5.00
C VAL A 265 -10.44 -11.28 3.84
N GLY A 266 -9.67 -10.23 4.07
CA GLY A 266 -9.15 -9.42 2.97
C GLY A 266 -7.85 -8.71 3.29
N ASP A 267 -6.93 -8.65 2.33
CA ASP A 267 -5.83 -7.67 2.37
C ASP A 267 -5.30 -7.43 0.95
N ILE A 268 -4.50 -6.37 0.77
CA ILE A 268 -4.00 -5.92 -0.52
C ILE A 268 -2.48 -6.06 -0.53
N ASP A 269 -1.96 -6.74 -1.55
CA ASP A 269 -0.51 -6.80 -1.74
C ASP A 269 0.06 -5.50 -2.31
N THR A 270 1.38 -5.34 -2.24
CA THR A 270 2.06 -4.12 -2.71
C THR A 270 1.97 -3.91 -4.23
N GLN A 271 1.41 -4.87 -4.96
CA GLN A 271 1.16 -4.79 -6.40
C GLN A 271 -0.29 -4.42 -6.71
N GLY A 272 -1.10 -4.10 -5.70
CA GLY A 272 -2.51 -3.72 -5.89
C GLY A 272 -3.43 -4.91 -6.13
N ASN A 273 -3.03 -6.14 -5.84
CA ASN A 273 -3.96 -7.26 -5.85
C ASN A 273 -4.66 -7.36 -4.50
N TYR A 274 -5.97 -7.24 -4.51
CA TYR A 274 -6.81 -7.47 -3.35
C TYR A 274 -7.16 -8.94 -3.24
N TRP A 275 -6.67 -9.57 -2.18
CA TRP A 275 -6.90 -10.97 -1.88
C TRP A 275 -8.05 -11.08 -0.91
N LEU A 276 -9.17 -11.59 -1.41
CA LEU A 276 -10.41 -11.78 -0.67
C LEU A 276 -10.64 -13.28 -0.42
N SER A 277 -11.11 -13.67 0.76
CA SER A 277 -11.43 -15.06 1.07
C SER A 277 -12.64 -15.25 1.97
N ALA A 278 -13.34 -16.37 1.75
CA ALA A 278 -14.39 -16.87 2.62
C ALA A 278 -13.77 -17.84 3.63
N GLY A 279 -13.44 -17.34 4.82
CA GLY A 279 -12.89 -18.13 5.93
C GLY A 279 -11.59 -18.88 5.62
N GLY A 280 -10.75 -18.35 4.71
CA GLY A 280 -9.52 -18.99 4.25
C GLY A 280 -9.71 -20.13 3.23
N LYS A 281 -10.95 -20.41 2.80
CA LYS A 281 -11.28 -21.51 1.89
C LYS A 281 -11.44 -21.03 0.45
N GLY A 282 -12.62 -20.47 0.13
CA GLY A 282 -12.84 -19.82 -1.16
C GLY A 282 -11.99 -18.56 -1.22
N TRP A 283 -11.32 -18.30 -2.35
CA TRP A 283 -10.47 -17.12 -2.51
C TRP A 283 -10.67 -16.47 -3.86
N TRP A 284 -10.44 -15.17 -3.91
CA TRP A 284 -10.50 -14.31 -5.09
C TRP A 284 -9.34 -13.33 -5.07
N ARG A 285 -8.78 -13.05 -6.25
CA ARG A 285 -7.82 -11.98 -6.48
C ARG A 285 -8.48 -10.91 -7.34
N ILE A 286 -8.58 -9.70 -6.81
CA ILE A 286 -9.24 -8.56 -7.45
C ILE A 286 -8.20 -7.51 -7.78
N ASP A 287 -8.31 -6.91 -8.95
CA ASP A 287 -7.41 -5.83 -9.38
C ASP A 287 -7.78 -4.49 -8.75
N LEU A 288 -6.87 -3.91 -7.97
CA LEU A 288 -6.98 -2.55 -7.43
C LEU A 288 -5.81 -1.66 -7.87
N VAL A 289 -5.12 -1.99 -8.96
CA VAL A 289 -4.10 -1.11 -9.54
C VAL A 289 -4.81 0.13 -10.11
N PRO A 290 -4.54 1.35 -9.59
CA PRO A 290 -5.20 2.55 -10.07
C PRO A 290 -4.99 2.75 -11.57
N GLY A 291 -6.07 2.99 -12.32
CA GLY A 291 -6.02 3.19 -13.77
C GLY A 291 -5.93 1.91 -14.61
N SER A 292 -5.91 0.72 -14.01
CA SER A 292 -5.98 -0.54 -14.73
C SER A 292 -7.30 -0.69 -15.52
N ILE A 293 -7.24 -1.31 -16.70
CA ILE A 293 -8.41 -1.67 -17.51
C ILE A 293 -9.32 -2.69 -16.81
N THR A 294 -8.76 -3.49 -15.90
CA THR A 294 -9.46 -4.50 -15.12
C THR A 294 -9.75 -4.04 -13.69
N TYR A 295 -9.58 -2.75 -13.39
CA TYR A 295 -9.79 -2.19 -12.06
C TYR A 295 -11.17 -2.57 -11.47
N GLY A 296 -11.13 -3.13 -10.27
CA GLY A 296 -12.26 -3.68 -9.52
C GLY A 296 -12.77 -5.06 -9.99
N GLN A 297 -12.16 -5.67 -11.00
CA GLN A 297 -12.58 -6.98 -11.52
C GLN A 297 -11.84 -8.13 -10.83
N VAL A 298 -12.52 -9.29 -10.72
CA VAL A 298 -11.91 -10.54 -10.27
C VAL A 298 -10.99 -11.06 -11.39
N LEU A 299 -9.69 -11.15 -11.10
CA LEU A 299 -8.67 -11.68 -12.00
C LEU A 299 -8.52 -13.20 -11.89
N GLU A 300 -8.68 -13.72 -10.67
CA GLU A 300 -8.45 -15.14 -10.36
C GLU A 300 -9.34 -15.55 -9.18
N LYS A 301 -9.76 -16.81 -9.13
CA LYS A 301 -10.51 -17.36 -7.99
C LYS A 301 -10.31 -18.86 -7.86
N GLY A 302 -10.54 -19.39 -6.67
CA GLY A 302 -10.45 -20.82 -6.42
C GLY A 302 -10.87 -21.20 -5.02
N THR A 303 -10.46 -22.41 -4.62
CA THR A 303 -10.64 -22.92 -3.26
C THR A 303 -9.30 -23.39 -2.71
N ALA A 304 -9.20 -23.42 -1.39
CA ALA A 304 -8.05 -23.93 -0.66
C ALA A 304 -8.51 -24.72 0.58
N ASN A 305 -7.69 -25.68 1.00
CA ASN A 305 -7.90 -26.38 2.26
C ASN A 305 -7.25 -25.58 3.38
N ALA A 306 -8.06 -24.93 4.22
CA ALA A 306 -7.59 -24.17 5.39
C ALA A 306 -7.10 -25.06 6.55
N LEU A 307 -6.82 -26.35 6.31
CA LEU A 307 -6.26 -27.31 7.27
C LEU A 307 -7.09 -27.50 8.55
N GLY A 308 -8.40 -27.25 8.47
CA GLY A 308 -9.27 -27.26 9.65
C GLY A 308 -9.10 -26.02 10.53
N TYR A 309 -8.61 -24.89 10.01
CA TYR A 309 -8.58 -23.63 10.75
C TYR A 309 -9.69 -22.69 10.26
N ASN A 310 -10.24 -21.93 11.21
CA ASN A 310 -11.04 -20.76 10.90
C ASN A 310 -10.11 -19.55 10.79
N ILE A 311 -10.13 -18.91 9.63
CA ILE A 311 -9.39 -17.68 9.33
C ILE A 311 -10.40 -16.53 9.33
N ALA A 312 -10.31 -15.66 10.32
CA ALA A 312 -11.19 -14.51 10.43
C ALA A 312 -10.64 -13.27 9.73
N ASP A 313 -9.31 -13.18 9.64
CA ASP A 313 -8.59 -12.12 8.95
C ASP A 313 -7.20 -12.63 8.50
N TRP A 314 -6.53 -11.92 7.59
CA TRP A 314 -5.17 -12.19 7.13
C TRP A 314 -4.46 -10.90 6.70
N VAL A 315 -3.15 -10.95 6.52
CA VAL A 315 -2.36 -9.80 6.06
C VAL A 315 -1.24 -10.20 5.11
N TYR A 316 -0.94 -9.37 4.12
CA TYR A 316 0.26 -9.49 3.32
C TYR A 316 1.45 -8.86 4.05
N ILE A 317 2.60 -9.54 4.04
CA ILE A 317 3.86 -9.04 4.62
C ILE A 317 5.00 -9.31 3.62
N PRO A 318 5.47 -8.29 2.88
CA PRO A 318 6.42 -8.45 1.76
C PRO A 318 7.71 -9.22 2.09
N SER A 319 8.34 -8.90 3.21
CA SER A 319 9.57 -9.54 3.74
C SER A 319 9.37 -11.02 4.07
N GLY A 320 8.12 -11.44 4.30
CA GLY A 320 7.74 -12.84 4.47
C GLY A 320 7.67 -13.64 3.18
N GLY A 321 7.80 -12.98 2.01
CA GLY A 321 7.59 -13.55 0.69
C GLY A 321 6.15 -13.42 0.19
N ARG A 322 5.81 -14.15 -0.88
CA ARG A 322 4.46 -14.14 -1.50
C ARG A 322 3.45 -14.97 -0.70
N PHE A 323 3.20 -14.54 0.53
CA PHE A 323 2.27 -15.19 1.45
C PHE A 323 1.30 -14.20 2.09
N LEU A 324 0.06 -14.65 2.30
CA LEU A 324 -0.87 -14.03 3.24
C LEU A 324 -0.71 -14.74 4.59
N TRP A 325 -0.48 -13.99 5.65
CA TRP A 325 -0.26 -14.48 7.00
C TRP A 325 -1.52 -14.32 7.82
N ALA A 326 -1.82 -15.30 8.65
CA ALA A 326 -3.00 -15.25 9.51
C ALA A 326 -2.72 -15.89 10.87
N VAL A 327 -3.33 -15.34 11.91
CA VAL A 327 -3.55 -16.05 13.16
C VAL A 327 -4.96 -16.63 13.15
N GLY A 328 -5.06 -17.93 12.92
CA GLY A 328 -6.32 -18.66 12.89
C GLY A 328 -6.56 -19.48 14.16
N ASN A 329 -7.76 -20.02 14.30
CA ASN A 329 -8.09 -20.97 15.36
C ASN A 329 -8.50 -22.32 14.77
N GLN A 330 -8.02 -23.41 15.38
CA GLN A 330 -8.39 -24.76 14.95
C GLN A 330 -9.91 -25.03 15.14
N THR A 331 -10.52 -25.68 14.15
CA THR A 331 -11.94 -26.06 14.09
C THR A 331 -12.16 -27.40 13.35
N PRO A 332 -13.09 -28.27 13.79
CA PRO A 332 -13.79 -28.26 15.07
C PRO A 332 -12.89 -28.79 16.20
N GLY A 333 -13.09 -28.34 17.43
CA GLY A 333 -12.37 -28.88 18.59
C GLY A 333 -12.49 -28.01 19.84
N PRO A 334 -12.41 -28.61 21.04
CA PRO A 334 -12.53 -27.89 22.32
C PRO A 334 -11.32 -27.00 22.64
N ALA A 335 -10.17 -27.27 22.02
CA ALA A 335 -8.98 -26.45 22.12
C ALA A 335 -8.87 -25.53 20.90
N ARG A 336 -9.44 -24.32 21.00
CA ARG A 336 -9.21 -23.25 20.02
C ARG A 336 -7.77 -22.73 20.16
N THR A 337 -6.80 -23.50 19.66
CA THR A 337 -5.40 -23.08 19.67
C THR A 337 -5.21 -21.98 18.64
N ALA A 338 -4.75 -20.80 19.07
CA ALA A 338 -4.32 -19.76 18.15
C ALA A 338 -3.06 -20.23 17.43
N THR A 339 -3.06 -20.10 16.11
CA THR A 339 -2.06 -20.72 15.26
C THR A 339 -1.63 -19.72 14.22
N LEU A 340 -0.33 -19.50 14.04
CA LEU A 340 0.20 -18.76 12.90
C LEU A 340 0.19 -19.69 11.68
N LEU A 341 -0.46 -19.22 10.62
CA LEU A 341 -0.55 -19.87 9.33
C LEU A 341 -0.06 -18.93 8.24
N LYS A 342 0.32 -19.52 7.10
CA LYS A 342 0.59 -18.77 5.87
C LYS A 342 -0.06 -19.44 4.67
N PHE A 343 -0.65 -18.63 3.80
CA PHE A 343 -1.21 -19.04 2.53
C PHE A 343 -0.27 -18.62 1.41
N ASN A 344 0.22 -19.58 0.63
CA ASN A 344 1.08 -19.30 -0.51
C ASN A 344 0.24 -18.71 -1.66
N MET A 345 0.54 -17.48 -2.07
CA MET A 345 -0.22 -16.77 -3.10
C MET A 345 0.01 -17.33 -4.51
N ASP A 346 1.06 -18.11 -4.71
CA ASP A 346 1.38 -18.74 -6.00
C ASP A 346 0.74 -20.13 -6.08
N THR A 347 1.02 -21.00 -5.11
CA THR A 347 0.53 -22.39 -5.09
C THR A 347 -0.88 -22.56 -4.51
N LYS A 348 -1.41 -21.53 -3.84
CA LYS A 348 -2.74 -21.53 -3.20
C LYS A 348 -2.89 -22.55 -2.07
N VAL A 349 -1.77 -22.87 -1.41
CA VAL A 349 -1.70 -23.87 -0.33
C VAL A 349 -1.45 -23.19 1.02
N TRP A 350 -2.21 -23.61 2.03
CA TRP A 350 -1.99 -23.24 3.42
C TRP A 350 -0.88 -24.07 4.06
N THR A 351 -0.08 -23.44 4.91
CA THR A 351 0.93 -24.09 5.75
C THR A 351 0.80 -23.61 7.18
N LYS A 352 0.82 -24.54 8.14
CA LYS A 352 0.93 -24.22 9.56
C LYS A 352 2.37 -23.82 9.89
N VAL A 353 2.56 -22.71 10.60
CA VAL A 353 3.87 -22.24 11.05
C VAL A 353 4.08 -22.61 12.52
N ARG A 354 3.17 -22.19 13.40
CA ARG A 354 3.31 -22.40 14.85
C ARG A 354 1.98 -22.37 15.58
N ASP A 355 1.83 -23.26 16.56
CA ASP A 355 0.76 -23.23 17.57
C ASP A 355 1.21 -22.40 18.79
N TYR A 356 0.31 -21.60 19.35
CA TYR A 356 0.57 -20.80 20.56
C TYR A 356 -0.33 -21.24 21.73
N ALA A 357 0.30 -21.64 22.83
CA ALA A 357 -0.41 -22.16 24.01
C ALA A 357 -0.92 -21.05 24.97
N ASN A 358 -0.18 -19.95 25.09
CA ASN A 358 -0.38 -18.91 26.11
C ASN A 358 -0.94 -17.59 25.53
N VAL A 359 -1.88 -17.71 24.60
CA VAL A 359 -2.56 -16.57 23.98
C VAL A 359 -4.08 -16.80 23.99
N PRO A 360 -4.91 -15.75 23.81
CA PRO A 360 -6.35 -15.90 23.69
C PRO A 360 -6.78 -16.99 22.69
N LYS A 361 -7.76 -17.78 23.10
CA LYS A 361 -8.32 -18.91 22.33
C LYS A 361 -9.60 -18.52 21.58
N SER A 362 -9.71 -17.28 21.18
CA SER A 362 -10.85 -16.73 20.45
C SER A 362 -10.45 -16.22 19.07
N THR A 363 -11.46 -15.76 18.33
CA THR A 363 -11.34 -15.25 16.98
C THR A 363 -10.44 -14.01 16.95
N TRP A 364 -9.46 -14.04 16.06
CA TRP A 364 -8.57 -12.93 15.74
C TRP A 364 -9.09 -12.17 14.53
N GLY A 365 -10.09 -11.32 14.78
CA GLY A 365 -10.90 -10.71 13.73
C GLY A 365 -10.32 -9.44 13.13
N ALA A 366 -9.21 -8.90 13.64
CA ALA A 366 -8.51 -7.78 13.00
C ALA A 366 -7.01 -7.99 13.10
N GLN A 367 -6.33 -8.03 11.96
CA GLN A 367 -4.92 -8.31 11.83
C GLN A 367 -4.23 -7.19 11.05
N TYR A 368 -2.94 -6.96 11.34
CA TYR A 368 -2.16 -5.85 10.79
C TYR A 368 -0.75 -6.33 10.45
N GLY A 369 -0.34 -6.20 9.20
CA GLY A 369 1.00 -6.52 8.73
C GLY A 369 1.96 -5.36 8.97
N ILE A 370 3.16 -5.66 9.44
CA ILE A 370 4.29 -4.72 9.49
C ILE A 370 5.50 -5.40 8.85
N ASP A 371 6.05 -4.78 7.82
CA ASP A 371 7.15 -5.37 7.07
C ASP A 371 8.50 -5.26 7.79
N ILE A 372 8.84 -4.07 8.27
CA ILE A 372 10.19 -3.73 8.75
C ILE A 372 10.23 -3.73 10.29
N PRO A 373 11.28 -4.30 10.92
CA PRO A 373 12.50 -4.84 10.29
C PRO A 373 12.47 -6.33 9.92
N GLN A 374 11.54 -7.13 10.45
CA GLN A 374 11.61 -8.60 10.39
C GLN A 374 10.26 -9.28 10.15
N GLY A 375 9.26 -8.55 9.64
CA GLY A 375 7.92 -9.08 9.40
C GLY A 375 7.19 -9.45 10.70
N VAL A 376 6.13 -8.73 11.03
CA VAL A 376 5.34 -9.03 12.22
C VAL A 376 3.87 -8.83 11.94
N LEU A 377 3.06 -9.72 12.48
CA LEU A 377 1.61 -9.65 12.43
C LEU A 377 1.10 -9.22 13.80
N TYR A 378 0.38 -8.11 13.86
CA TYR A 378 -0.40 -7.75 15.05
C TYR A 378 -1.82 -8.27 14.87
N ALA A 379 -2.42 -8.82 15.92
CA ALA A 379 -3.80 -9.29 15.88
C ALA A 379 -4.57 -8.86 17.13
N SER A 380 -5.80 -8.42 16.92
CA SER A 380 -6.75 -8.10 17.99
C SER A 380 -7.67 -9.29 18.25
N ASP A 381 -7.76 -9.70 19.50
CA ASP A 381 -8.69 -10.73 19.94
C ASP A 381 -10.09 -10.16 20.14
N ASN A 382 -11.10 -10.79 19.52
CA ASN A 382 -12.48 -10.30 19.54
C ASN A 382 -13.13 -10.37 20.93
N THR A 383 -12.68 -11.31 21.78
CA THR A 383 -13.29 -11.53 23.10
C THR A 383 -12.73 -10.59 24.15
N SER A 384 -11.41 -10.39 24.18
CA SER A 384 -10.74 -9.60 25.21
C SER A 384 -10.45 -8.17 24.74
N GLY A 385 -10.34 -7.94 23.43
CA GLY A 385 -9.79 -6.71 22.88
C GLY A 385 -8.27 -6.63 22.97
N GLU A 386 -7.59 -7.66 23.47
CA GLU A 386 -6.13 -7.68 23.56
C GLU A 386 -5.50 -7.63 22.16
N ILE A 387 -4.48 -6.79 22.02
CA ILE A 387 -3.65 -6.71 20.82
C ILE A 387 -2.34 -7.45 21.12
N TRP A 388 -2.04 -8.44 20.29
CA TRP A 388 -0.86 -9.29 20.38
C TRP A 388 0.01 -9.11 19.14
N LYS A 389 1.33 -9.26 19.28
CA LYS A 389 2.26 -9.37 18.15
C LYS A 389 2.72 -10.82 17.97
N PHE A 390 2.78 -11.24 16.71
CA PHE A 390 3.16 -12.57 16.24
C PHE A 390 4.25 -12.42 15.17
N PRO A 391 5.52 -12.66 15.52
CA PRO A 391 6.60 -12.71 14.53
C PRO A 391 6.36 -13.77 13.46
N ILE A 392 6.57 -13.43 12.19
CA ILE A 392 6.28 -14.35 11.07
C ILE A 392 7.29 -15.49 10.94
N ASP A 393 8.46 -15.34 11.55
CA ASP A 393 9.46 -16.40 11.73
C ASP A 393 8.97 -17.51 12.69
N GLY A 394 7.82 -17.31 13.32
CA GLY A 394 7.25 -18.22 14.30
C GLY A 394 7.91 -18.11 15.66
N SER A 395 8.57 -17.00 16.00
CA SER A 395 9.02 -16.70 17.36
C SER A 395 7.85 -16.51 18.35
N ALA A 396 8.12 -16.34 19.64
CA ALA A 396 7.07 -16.27 20.66
C ALA A 396 6.14 -15.05 20.44
N ALA A 397 4.83 -15.27 20.60
CA ALA A 397 3.84 -14.21 20.60
C ALA A 397 3.87 -13.45 21.93
N THR A 398 3.60 -12.14 21.90
CA THR A 398 3.54 -11.32 23.12
C THR A 398 2.37 -10.36 23.09
N LYS A 399 1.68 -10.23 24.21
CA LYS A 399 0.68 -9.18 24.41
C LYS A 399 1.36 -7.82 24.33
N VAL A 400 0.74 -6.89 23.61
CA VAL A 400 1.23 -5.52 23.46
C VAL A 400 0.39 -4.57 24.30
N THR A 401 -0.92 -4.57 24.08
CA THR A 401 -1.86 -3.64 24.75
C THR A 401 -3.29 -4.18 24.69
N ASN A 402 -4.26 -3.40 25.13
CA ASN A 402 -5.68 -3.63 24.89
C ASN A 402 -6.20 -2.55 23.91
N GLY A 403 -6.91 -2.97 22.88
CA GLY A 403 -7.67 -2.11 21.97
C GLY A 403 -9.17 -2.13 22.27
N PRO A 404 -9.99 -1.45 21.45
CA PRO A 404 -11.43 -1.53 21.57
C PRO A 404 -11.92 -2.95 21.22
N LYS A 405 -12.75 -3.53 22.09
CA LYS A 405 -13.30 -4.88 21.94
C LYS A 405 -14.53 -4.90 21.03
N SER A 406 -14.58 -5.84 20.08
CA SER A 406 -15.77 -6.12 19.27
C SER A 406 -15.76 -7.57 18.76
N GLY A 407 -16.94 -8.17 18.64
CA GLY A 407 -17.14 -9.46 17.95
C GLY A 407 -17.19 -9.34 16.42
N GLN A 408 -17.43 -8.13 15.92
CA GLN A 408 -17.46 -7.78 14.50
C GLN A 408 -16.44 -6.67 14.28
N ASN A 409 -15.29 -7.07 13.78
CA ASN A 409 -14.16 -6.20 13.53
C ASN A 409 -13.37 -6.69 12.33
N ASP A 410 -12.53 -5.80 11.83
CA ASP A 410 -11.60 -6.09 10.76
C ASP A 410 -10.44 -5.09 10.76
N GLY A 411 -9.26 -5.52 10.31
CA GLY A 411 -8.01 -4.78 10.44
C GLY A 411 -7.33 -4.52 9.10
N ALA A 412 -6.84 -3.31 8.91
CA ALA A 412 -5.96 -2.98 7.79
C ALA A 412 -4.88 -2.01 8.22
N ARG A 413 -3.73 -2.03 7.57
CA ARG A 413 -2.65 -1.06 7.80
C ARG A 413 -1.79 -0.95 6.55
N CYS A 414 -1.16 0.22 6.35
CA CYS A 414 -0.07 0.31 5.41
C CYS A 414 1.11 -0.56 5.85
N VAL A 415 1.34 -1.68 5.16
CA VAL A 415 2.37 -2.66 5.52
C VAL A 415 3.80 -2.11 5.45
N LEU A 416 4.03 -1.10 4.62
CA LEU A 416 5.33 -0.45 4.42
C LEU A 416 5.66 0.60 5.49
N ALA A 417 4.68 0.98 6.32
CA ALA A 417 4.96 1.89 7.41
C ALA A 417 5.83 1.19 8.47
N PRO A 418 6.86 1.84 9.00
CA PRO A 418 7.75 1.23 10.00
C PRO A 418 6.96 0.80 11.26
N ALA A 419 7.46 -0.23 11.95
CA ALA A 419 7.03 -0.48 13.32
C ALA A 419 7.20 0.82 14.13
N ALA A 420 6.20 1.16 14.96
CA ALA A 420 6.21 2.37 15.76
C ALA A 420 7.40 2.43 16.73
#